data_AF-A0A8S2PEE4-F1
#
_entry.id   AF-A0A8S2PEE4-F1
#
_cell.length_a   1.000
_cell.length_b   1.000
_cell.length_c   1.000
_cell.angle_alpha   90.00
_cell.angle_beta   90.00
_cell.angle_gamma   90.00
#
_symmetry.space_group_name_H-M   'P 1'
#
loop_
_entity.id
_entity.type
_entity.pdbx_description
1 polymer ?
#
loop_
_entity_poly.entity_id
_entity_poly.type
_entity_poly.pdbx_seq_one_letter_code
_entity_poly.pdbx_strand_id
1 'polypeptide(L)'
;MTTTFNVSEVEPCIKDHSPAKFEKELKRWMPKQQEPLFSTLEKDNPPVKPTQETLLFENGQTNYPLIELDRRVNNAFIATIYKAYCEHYRLELSVEDFWVAIAQGVSIHLNENAEKFRSLFVSHEGQKELTLAVDSLRIPDSERPSTGNKNVSGINWPQAVNQMGELIKKDMKTDFAQLVTIPFSQTSPIEQAVFDCTLMDSVKAYY
;
A
#
# COMPACT_ATOMS: atom_id res chain seq x y z
N MET A 1 14.16 17.56 -34.06
CA MET A 1 12.75 17.84 -34.37
C MET A 1 12.02 17.93 -33.05
N THR A 2 11.58 19.12 -32.65
CA THR A 2 10.81 19.35 -31.42
C THR A 2 9.35 19.42 -31.78
N THR A 3 8.60 18.35 -31.48
CA THR A 3 7.15 18.33 -31.73
C THR A 3 6.45 19.00 -30.56
N THR A 4 5.87 20.18 -30.83
CA THR A 4 5.01 20.90 -29.87
C THR A 4 3.58 20.47 -30.14
N PHE A 5 2.88 19.95 -29.12
CA PHE A 5 1.46 19.62 -29.24
C PHE A 5 0.63 20.86 -28.91
N ASN A 6 -0.34 21.18 -29.77
CA ASN A 6 -1.29 22.25 -29.55
C ASN A 6 -2.40 21.72 -28.62
N VAL A 7 -2.51 22.27 -27.40
CA VAL A 7 -3.60 21.91 -26.49
C VAL A 7 -4.85 22.67 -26.95
N SER A 8 -5.82 21.96 -27.52
CA SER A 8 -7.15 22.52 -27.80
C SER A 8 -7.81 22.99 -26.51
N GLU A 9 -8.49 24.13 -26.56
CA GLU A 9 -9.27 24.68 -25.44
C GLU A 9 -10.18 23.61 -24.85
N VAL A 10 -9.92 23.25 -23.58
CA VAL A 10 -10.75 22.31 -22.82
C VAL A 10 -11.99 23.07 -22.38
N GLU A 11 -13.19 22.61 -22.77
CA GLU A 11 -14.43 23.20 -22.27
C GLU A 11 -14.45 23.16 -20.73
N PRO A 12 -14.71 24.28 -20.05
CA PRO A 12 -14.74 24.30 -18.59
C PRO A 12 -15.83 23.38 -18.07
N CYS A 13 -15.49 22.54 -17.09
CA CYS A 13 -16.41 21.54 -16.56
C CYS A 13 -17.65 22.21 -15.94
N ILE A 14 -18.84 21.96 -16.52
CA ILE A 14 -20.13 22.56 -16.12
C ILE A 14 -20.70 21.89 -14.85
N LYS A 15 -20.20 20.71 -14.46
CA LYS A 15 -20.73 19.95 -13.32
C LYS A 15 -20.07 20.41 -12.02
N ASP A 16 -20.88 20.66 -10.99
CA ASP A 16 -20.38 20.91 -9.64
C ASP A 16 -19.63 19.67 -9.13
N HIS A 17 -18.33 19.88 -8.91
CA HIS A 17 -17.35 18.92 -8.44
C HIS A 17 -16.93 19.21 -6.99
N SER A 18 -17.78 19.88 -6.19
CA SER A 18 -17.52 20.10 -4.77
C SER A 18 -17.14 18.79 -4.04
N PRO A 19 -16.10 18.81 -3.17
CA PRO A 19 -15.71 17.69 -2.32
C PRO A 19 -16.88 17.03 -1.58
N ALA A 20 -17.88 17.82 -1.18
CA ALA A 20 -19.08 17.34 -0.48
C ALA A 20 -19.89 16.30 -1.28
N LYS A 21 -19.91 16.43 -2.61
CA LYS A 21 -20.62 15.47 -3.49
C LYS A 21 -19.86 14.14 -3.56
N PHE A 22 -18.54 14.19 -3.61
CA PHE A 22 -17.71 12.99 -3.58
C PHE A 22 -17.82 12.30 -2.22
N GLU A 23 -17.77 13.02 -1.11
CA GLU A 23 -17.96 12.44 0.23
C GLU A 23 -19.32 11.74 0.37
N LYS A 24 -20.38 12.33 -0.18
CA LYS A 24 -21.71 11.71 -0.18
C LYS A 24 -21.72 10.38 -0.93
N GLU A 25 -21.04 10.34 -2.09
CA GLU A 25 -20.88 9.11 -2.87
C GLU A 25 -19.98 8.10 -2.15
N LEU A 26 -18.90 8.55 -1.52
CA LEU A 26 -18.00 7.71 -0.74
C LEU A 26 -18.74 7.00 0.40
N LYS A 27 -19.53 7.76 1.18
CA LYS A 27 -20.36 7.25 2.28
C LYS A 27 -21.40 6.24 1.81
N ARG A 28 -21.88 6.38 0.57
CA ARG A 28 -22.82 5.42 -0.04
C ARG A 28 -22.15 4.08 -0.36
N TRP A 29 -20.87 4.09 -0.75
CA TRP A 29 -20.15 2.90 -1.21
C TRP A 29 -19.43 2.17 -0.08
N MET A 30 -19.11 2.85 1.03
CA MET A 30 -18.45 2.24 2.19
C MET A 30 -19.46 1.50 3.10
N PRO A 31 -19.20 0.24 3.49
CA PRO A 31 -20.05 -0.48 4.44
C PRO A 31 -20.00 0.16 5.84
N LYS A 32 -21.12 0.11 6.57
CA LYS A 32 -21.34 0.79 7.88
C LYS A 32 -20.32 0.45 8.99
N GLN A 33 -19.55 -0.64 8.85
CA GLN A 33 -18.51 -1.00 9.83
C GLN A 33 -17.22 -0.18 9.68
N GLN A 34 -17.13 0.66 8.65
CA GLN A 34 -16.08 1.66 8.44
C GLN A 34 -16.71 3.06 8.29
N GLU A 35 -17.63 3.46 9.16
CA GLU A 35 -18.03 4.88 9.21
C GLU A 35 -16.80 5.72 9.59
N PRO A 36 -16.38 6.68 8.75
CA PRO A 36 -15.44 7.69 9.21
C PRO A 36 -16.17 8.61 10.16
N LEU A 37 -15.51 9.02 11.23
CA LEU A 37 -15.92 10.09 12.14
C LEU A 37 -15.99 11.43 11.36
N PHE A 38 -16.97 11.57 10.48
CA PHE A 38 -17.18 12.74 9.63
C PHE A 38 -17.98 13.83 10.36
N SER A 39 -18.65 13.52 11.47
CA SER A 39 -19.67 14.41 12.06
C SER A 39 -19.18 15.38 13.13
N THR A 40 -17.92 15.31 13.58
CA THR A 40 -17.50 16.04 14.79
C THR A 40 -16.56 17.23 14.56
N LEU A 41 -16.04 17.46 13.35
CA LEU A 41 -14.88 18.37 13.19
C LEU A 41 -15.11 19.63 12.34
N GLU A 42 -16.32 19.89 11.86
CA GLU A 42 -16.59 21.13 11.11
C GLU A 42 -16.64 22.39 12.01
N LYS A 43 -16.52 22.25 13.34
CA LYS A 43 -16.72 23.38 14.25
C LYS A 43 -15.49 23.94 14.97
N ASP A 44 -14.41 23.17 15.22
CA ASP A 44 -13.44 23.59 16.25
C ASP A 44 -11.94 23.32 15.97
N ASN A 45 -11.45 23.31 14.73
CA ASN A 45 -9.98 23.26 14.54
C ASN A 45 -9.46 24.23 13.47
N PRO A 46 -8.56 25.18 13.82
CA PRO A 46 -7.88 26.01 12.83
C PRO A 46 -6.98 25.17 11.91
N PRO A 47 -6.64 25.68 10.71
CA PRO A 47 -5.81 24.95 9.76
C PRO A 47 -4.44 24.64 10.38
N VAL A 48 -4.16 23.35 10.57
CA VAL A 48 -2.82 22.88 10.94
C VAL A 48 -1.90 23.21 9.76
N LYS A 49 -0.92 24.09 10.00
CA LYS A 49 0.11 24.39 9.00
C LYS A 49 0.88 23.10 8.66
N PRO A 50 1.17 22.82 7.38
CA PRO A 50 1.92 21.63 7.01
C PRO A 50 3.34 21.74 7.58
N THR A 51 3.63 20.93 8.59
CA THR A 51 5.00 20.71 9.05
C THR A 51 5.67 19.85 7.99
N GLN A 52 6.52 20.46 7.16
CA GLN A 52 7.28 19.78 6.13
C GLN A 52 8.35 18.89 6.77
N GLU A 53 8.00 17.67 7.17
CA GLU A 53 8.98 16.60 7.31
C GLU A 53 9.23 16.01 5.92
N THR A 54 10.17 16.61 5.20
CA THR A 54 10.67 16.07 3.93
C THR A 54 11.47 14.81 4.22
N LEU A 55 10.80 13.66 4.31
CA LEU A 55 11.46 12.36 4.23
C LEU A 55 11.93 12.18 2.77
N LEU A 56 13.14 12.63 2.50
CA LEU A 56 13.83 12.40 1.22
C LEU A 56 14.16 10.91 1.12
N PHE A 57 13.26 10.13 0.52
CA PHE A 57 13.62 8.81 0.02
C PHE A 57 14.27 9.01 -1.35
N GLU A 58 15.60 9.03 -1.40
CA GLU A 58 16.38 9.02 -2.65
C GLU A 58 16.30 7.63 -3.31
N ASN A 59 15.11 7.22 -3.75
CA ASN A 59 14.92 6.07 -4.62
C ASN A 59 14.24 6.53 -5.90
N GLY A 60 14.95 7.26 -6.77
CA GLY A 60 14.77 7.33 -8.23
C GLY A 60 13.39 7.55 -8.87
N GLN A 61 12.31 7.75 -8.11
CA GLN A 61 10.94 7.83 -8.60
C GLN A 61 10.22 8.90 -7.77
N THR A 62 10.30 10.12 -8.29
CA THR A 62 9.55 11.33 -7.93
C THR A 62 10.10 12.25 -6.81
N ASN A 63 10.28 13.54 -7.17
CA ASN A 63 10.59 14.65 -6.25
C ASN A 63 9.33 15.21 -5.56
N TYR A 64 8.25 14.43 -5.44
CA TYR A 64 7.02 14.93 -4.82
C TYR A 64 7.11 14.73 -3.31
N PRO A 65 6.81 15.77 -2.49
CA PRO A 65 6.76 15.60 -1.05
C PRO A 65 5.71 14.53 -0.71
N LEU A 66 6.03 13.63 0.22
CA LEU A 66 5.04 12.69 0.73
C LEU A 66 3.87 13.47 1.33
N ILE A 67 2.68 13.21 0.80
CA ILE A 67 1.47 13.90 1.20
C ILE A 67 0.89 13.13 2.39
N GLU A 68 0.67 13.81 3.51
CA GLU A 68 -0.06 13.20 4.63
C GLU A 68 -1.49 12.91 4.19
N LEU A 69 -1.87 11.63 4.22
CA LEU A 69 -3.22 11.18 3.89
C LEU A 69 -4.17 11.47 5.03
N ASP A 70 -5.41 11.78 4.68
CA ASP A 70 -6.47 11.99 5.67
C ASP A 70 -6.73 10.68 6.43
N ARG A 71 -6.32 10.65 7.70
CA ARG A 71 -6.46 9.49 8.60
C ARG A 71 -7.90 9.10 8.89
N ARG A 72 -8.89 9.89 8.45
CA ARG A 72 -10.32 9.59 8.61
C ARG A 72 -10.77 8.47 7.67
N VAL A 73 -10.11 8.30 6.51
CA VAL A 73 -10.45 7.23 5.56
C VAL A 73 -9.57 6.01 5.87
N ASN A 74 -10.17 4.92 6.34
CA ASN A 74 -9.48 3.69 6.73
C ASN A 74 -8.89 2.88 5.55
N ASN A 75 -8.93 3.41 4.32
CA ASN A 75 -8.36 2.80 3.14
C ASN A 75 -7.45 3.82 2.43
N ALA A 76 -6.16 3.54 2.38
CA ALA A 76 -5.17 4.46 1.82
C ALA A 76 -5.39 4.75 0.33
N PHE A 77 -5.83 3.76 -0.45
CA PHE A 77 -6.11 3.93 -1.87
C PHE A 77 -7.25 4.93 -2.11
N ILE A 78 -8.34 4.80 -1.36
CA ILE A 78 -9.47 5.74 -1.41
C ILE A 78 -9.07 7.12 -0.88
N ALA A 79 -8.29 7.18 0.20
CA ALA A 79 -7.79 8.43 0.76
C ALA A 79 -6.94 9.20 -0.26
N THR A 80 -6.08 8.51 -1.00
CA THR A 80 -5.25 9.10 -2.07
C THR A 80 -6.10 9.66 -3.20
N ILE A 81 -7.09 8.91 -3.69
CA ILE A 81 -8.00 9.38 -4.74
C ILE A 81 -8.78 10.61 -4.27
N TYR A 82 -9.32 10.56 -3.05
CA TYR A 82 -10.07 11.67 -2.48
C TYR A 82 -9.22 12.92 -2.35
N LYS A 83 -7.99 12.76 -1.87
CA LYS A 83 -7.05 13.87 -1.71
C LYS A 83 -6.64 14.47 -3.05
N ALA A 84 -6.31 13.63 -4.02
CA ALA A 84 -5.99 14.08 -5.37
C ALA A 84 -7.15 14.85 -6.02
N TYR A 85 -8.38 14.40 -5.78
CA TYR A 85 -9.58 15.09 -6.22
C TYR A 85 -9.76 16.46 -5.56
N CYS A 86 -9.65 16.54 -4.22
CA CYS A 86 -9.88 17.77 -3.47
C CYS A 86 -8.81 18.83 -3.68
N GLU A 87 -7.56 18.42 -3.80
CA GLU A 87 -6.41 19.32 -3.95
C GLU A 87 -5.96 19.46 -5.41
N HIS A 88 -6.76 18.92 -6.36
CA HIS A 88 -6.50 18.94 -7.81
C HIS A 88 -5.11 18.40 -8.20
N TYR A 89 -4.58 17.42 -7.45
CA TYR A 89 -3.34 16.76 -7.81
C TYR A 89 -3.51 15.86 -9.03
N ARG A 90 -2.43 15.74 -9.81
CA ARG A 90 -2.33 14.74 -10.86
C ARG A 90 -2.24 13.36 -10.20
N LEU A 91 -3.31 12.58 -10.34
CA LEU A 91 -3.34 11.19 -9.89
C LEU A 91 -2.72 10.29 -10.97
N GLU A 92 -1.76 9.47 -10.57
CA GLU A 92 -1.16 8.42 -11.38
C GLU A 92 -1.44 7.09 -10.68
N LEU A 93 -2.06 6.16 -11.41
CA LEU A 93 -2.41 4.84 -10.90
C LEU A 93 -1.76 3.79 -11.79
N SER A 94 -1.14 2.79 -11.18
CA SER A 94 -0.61 1.61 -11.86
C SER A 94 -1.59 0.44 -11.74
N VAL A 95 -1.35 -0.64 -12.49
CA VAL A 95 -2.18 -1.85 -12.38
C VAL A 95 -1.93 -2.55 -11.04
N GLU A 96 -0.71 -2.42 -10.54
CA GLU A 96 -0.22 -2.89 -9.26
C GLU A 96 -1.05 -2.32 -8.10
N ASP A 97 -1.40 -1.03 -8.13
CA ASP A 97 -2.23 -0.39 -7.08
C ASP A 97 -3.60 -1.07 -6.92
N PHE A 98 -4.25 -1.42 -8.03
CA PHE A 98 -5.53 -2.12 -8.01
C PHE A 98 -5.36 -3.57 -7.53
N TRP A 99 -4.28 -4.23 -7.94
CA TRP A 99 -4.00 -5.60 -7.54
C TRP A 99 -3.77 -5.70 -6.02
N VAL A 100 -2.97 -4.80 -5.44
CA VAL A 100 -2.78 -4.72 -3.97
C VAL A 100 -4.10 -4.50 -3.27
N ALA A 101 -4.94 -3.58 -3.75
CA ALA A 101 -6.24 -3.30 -3.13
C ALA A 101 -7.16 -4.54 -3.11
N ILE A 102 -7.19 -5.31 -4.20
CA ILE A 102 -7.95 -6.55 -4.27
C ILE A 102 -7.37 -7.60 -3.32
N ALA A 103 -6.04 -7.80 -3.35
CA ALA A 103 -5.35 -8.78 -2.52
C ALA A 103 -5.53 -8.48 -1.01
N GLN A 104 -5.50 -7.20 -0.62
CA GLN A 104 -5.81 -6.78 0.75
C GLN A 104 -7.26 -7.10 1.16
N GLY A 105 -8.23 -6.89 0.26
CA GLY A 105 -9.61 -7.28 0.50
C GLY A 105 -9.77 -8.79 0.74
N VAL A 106 -9.05 -9.60 -0.06
CA VAL A 106 -9.01 -11.06 0.11
C VAL A 106 -8.31 -11.43 1.43
N SER A 107 -7.20 -10.78 1.77
CA SER A 107 -6.48 -10.97 3.05
C SER A 107 -7.42 -10.82 4.25
N ILE A 108 -8.20 -9.73 4.28
CA ILE A 108 -9.15 -9.46 5.36
C ILE A 108 -10.17 -10.61 5.46
N HIS A 109 -10.75 -11.02 4.32
CA HIS A 109 -11.74 -12.11 4.31
C HIS A 109 -11.17 -13.45 4.78
N LEU A 110 -9.92 -13.77 4.39
CA LEU A 110 -9.24 -14.98 4.82
C LEU A 110 -8.97 -14.97 6.32
N ASN A 111 -8.49 -13.85 6.85
CA ASN A 111 -8.21 -13.71 8.28
C ASN A 111 -9.49 -13.80 9.14
N GLU A 112 -10.61 -13.23 8.69
CA GLU A 112 -11.91 -13.36 9.37
C GLU A 112 -12.46 -14.80 9.36
N ASN A 113 -12.03 -15.62 8.40
CA ASN A 113 -12.52 -16.99 8.19
C ASN A 113 -11.39 -18.02 8.23
N ALA A 114 -10.34 -17.76 9.00
CA ALA A 114 -9.07 -18.49 8.92
C ALA A 114 -9.24 -20.01 9.09
N GLU A 115 -9.99 -20.44 10.11
CA GLU A 115 -10.20 -21.88 10.39
C GLU A 115 -11.04 -22.59 9.32
N LYS A 116 -11.96 -21.87 8.66
CA LYS A 116 -12.75 -22.42 7.56
C LYS A 116 -11.88 -22.78 6.36
N PHE A 117 -10.86 -21.96 6.09
CA PHE A 117 -9.99 -22.12 4.93
C PHE A 117 -8.63 -22.77 5.23
N ARG A 118 -8.30 -23.03 6.50
CA ARG A 118 -7.02 -23.59 6.95
C ARG A 118 -6.59 -24.82 6.15
N SER A 119 -7.51 -25.78 5.97
CA SER A 119 -7.22 -27.05 5.29
C SER A 119 -6.83 -26.89 3.82
N LEU A 120 -7.25 -25.79 3.19
CA LEU A 120 -6.88 -25.44 1.82
C LEU A 120 -5.48 -24.87 1.74
N PHE A 121 -5.10 -24.00 2.70
CA PHE A 121 -3.83 -23.27 2.62
C PHE A 121 -2.64 -24.00 3.24
N VAL A 122 -2.82 -24.63 4.41
CA VAL A 122 -1.73 -25.19 5.20
C VAL A 122 -2.01 -26.62 5.69
N SER A 123 -0.94 -27.36 6.02
CA SER A 123 -1.01 -28.73 6.55
C SER A 123 -0.94 -28.82 8.08
N HIS A 124 -0.43 -27.77 8.74
CA HIS A 124 -0.24 -27.75 10.18
C HIS A 124 -1.45 -27.20 10.94
N GLU A 125 -1.56 -27.62 12.19
CA GLU A 125 -2.49 -27.06 13.16
C GLU A 125 -1.83 -25.92 13.94
N GLY A 126 -2.63 -24.95 14.38
CA GLY A 126 -2.13 -23.77 15.10
C GLY A 126 -1.29 -22.82 14.24
N GLN A 127 -0.35 -22.13 14.86
CA GLN A 127 0.59 -21.24 14.19
C GLN A 127 1.96 -21.89 14.07
N LYS A 128 2.59 -21.77 12.91
CA LYS A 128 3.93 -22.29 12.64
C LYS A 128 4.94 -21.17 12.60
N GLU A 129 5.96 -21.25 13.45
CA GLU A 129 7.04 -20.29 13.43
C GLU A 129 7.91 -20.43 12.16
N LEU A 130 8.15 -19.29 11.49
CA LEU A 130 9.06 -19.17 10.37
C LEU A 130 10.29 -18.36 10.80
N THR A 131 11.47 -18.96 10.69
CA THR A 131 12.74 -18.31 11.05
C THR A 131 13.54 -18.00 9.79
N LEU A 132 13.99 -16.75 9.65
CA LEU A 132 14.85 -16.31 8.57
C LEU A 132 16.21 -15.87 9.13
N ALA A 133 17.30 -16.44 8.60
CA ALA A 133 18.65 -16.01 8.95
C ALA A 133 18.97 -14.66 8.30
N VAL A 134 19.19 -13.63 9.11
CA VAL A 134 19.36 -12.25 8.64
C VAL A 134 20.84 -11.90 8.36
N ASP A 135 21.78 -12.74 8.81
CA ASP A 135 23.22 -12.47 8.67
C ASP A 135 23.65 -12.27 7.21
N SER A 136 23.06 -13.04 6.27
CA SER A 136 23.31 -12.90 4.84
C SER A 136 22.60 -11.72 4.18
N LEU A 137 21.67 -11.06 4.88
CA LEU A 137 20.87 -9.92 4.40
C LEU A 137 21.43 -8.57 4.87
N ARG A 138 22.53 -8.59 5.63
CA ARG A 138 23.19 -7.40 6.13
C ARG A 138 23.90 -6.68 4.99
N ILE A 139 23.57 -5.41 4.82
CA ILE A 139 24.25 -4.49 3.90
C ILE A 139 25.61 -4.12 4.53
N PRO A 140 26.73 -4.22 3.79
CA PRO A 140 28.03 -3.77 4.27
C PRO A 140 28.00 -2.29 4.67
N ASP A 141 28.74 -1.91 5.71
CA ASP A 141 28.74 -0.51 6.18
C ASP A 141 29.25 0.48 5.11
N SER A 142 30.00 0.00 4.11
CA SER A 142 30.46 0.77 2.95
C SER A 142 29.36 1.11 1.93
N GLU A 143 28.31 0.29 1.85
CA GLU A 143 27.20 0.45 0.90
C GLU A 143 25.94 1.00 1.58
N ARG A 144 26.02 1.29 2.88
CA ARG A 144 24.89 1.84 3.63
C ARG A 144 24.58 3.26 3.12
N PRO A 145 23.30 3.60 2.94
CA PRO A 145 22.89 4.98 2.73
C PRO A 145 23.49 5.91 3.78
N SER A 146 23.87 7.12 3.38
CA SER A 146 24.37 8.15 4.30
C SER A 146 23.30 8.59 5.32
N THR A 147 22.03 8.32 5.00
CA THR A 147 20.83 8.59 5.78
C THR A 147 20.43 7.40 6.65
N GLY A 148 19.84 7.68 7.83
CA GLY A 148 19.31 6.65 8.74
C GLY A 148 20.15 6.42 10.01
N ASN A 149 19.60 5.60 10.91
CA ASN A 149 20.23 5.31 12.20
C ASN A 149 21.37 4.30 12.03
N LYS A 150 22.62 4.77 12.12
CA LYS A 150 23.82 3.92 12.00
C LYS A 150 23.97 2.89 13.15
N ASN A 151 23.22 3.05 14.23
CA ASN A 151 23.22 2.12 15.37
C ASN A 151 22.46 0.81 15.08
N VAL A 152 21.71 0.72 13.98
CA VAL A 152 20.94 -0.47 13.60
C VAL A 152 21.50 -1.03 12.29
N SER A 153 21.98 -2.28 12.28
CA SER A 153 22.49 -2.96 11.08
C SER A 153 21.61 -2.72 9.86
N GLY A 154 22.20 -2.27 8.75
CA GLY A 154 21.47 -2.11 7.49
C GLY A 154 21.04 -3.47 6.98
N ILE A 155 19.74 -3.69 6.87
CA ILE A 155 19.17 -4.94 6.35
C ILE A 155 18.56 -4.63 4.99
N ASN A 156 18.81 -5.50 4.01
CA ASN A 156 18.10 -5.46 2.74
C ASN A 156 16.66 -5.97 2.94
N TRP A 157 15.77 -5.07 3.35
CA TRP A 157 14.37 -5.39 3.63
C TRP A 157 13.61 -5.99 2.46
N PRO A 158 13.68 -5.46 1.21
CA PRO A 158 13.02 -6.08 0.07
C PRO A 158 13.42 -7.56 -0.10
N GLN A 159 14.71 -7.85 0.05
CA GLN A 159 15.20 -9.23 -0.04
C GLN A 159 14.75 -10.10 1.14
N ALA A 160 14.72 -9.54 2.36
CA ALA A 160 14.24 -10.24 3.54
C ALA A 160 12.76 -10.65 3.41
N VAL A 161 11.92 -9.71 2.97
CA VAL A 161 10.49 -9.94 2.74
C VAL A 161 10.29 -10.97 1.64
N ASN A 162 11.05 -10.88 0.55
CA ASN A 162 10.96 -11.86 -0.53
C ASN A 162 11.33 -13.28 -0.05
N GLN A 163 12.42 -13.43 0.72
CA GLN A 163 12.80 -14.73 1.27
C GLN A 163 11.74 -15.28 2.24
N MET A 164 11.10 -14.43 3.04
CA MET A 164 9.99 -14.85 3.88
C MET A 164 8.80 -15.33 3.05
N GLY A 165 8.48 -14.62 1.95
CA GLY A 165 7.47 -15.04 0.98
C GLY A 165 7.76 -16.41 0.37
N GLU A 166 9.02 -16.71 0.06
CA GLU A 166 9.44 -18.03 -0.46
C GLU A 166 9.30 -19.15 0.57
N LEU A 167 9.56 -18.88 1.86
CA LEU A 167 9.33 -19.85 2.94
C LEU A 167 7.84 -20.20 3.05
N ILE A 168 6.97 -19.19 2.96
CA ILE A 168 5.52 -19.37 2.97
C ILE A 168 5.08 -20.16 1.72
N LYS A 169 5.52 -19.76 0.53
CA LYS A 169 5.21 -20.45 -0.74
C LYS A 169 5.53 -21.94 -0.69
N LYS A 170 6.65 -22.31 -0.09
CA LYS A 170 7.09 -23.72 0.05
C LYS A 170 6.19 -24.54 0.98
N ASP A 171 5.60 -23.91 1.98
CA ASP A 171 4.78 -24.57 3.00
C ASP A 171 3.29 -24.65 2.61
N MET A 172 2.84 -23.73 1.75
CA MET A 172 1.46 -23.68 1.28
C MET A 172 1.11 -24.83 0.33
N LYS A 173 -0.12 -25.36 0.46
CA LYS A 173 -0.64 -26.43 -0.41
C LYS A 173 -1.13 -25.93 -1.78
N THR A 174 -1.47 -24.64 -1.87
CA THR A 174 -2.13 -24.03 -3.03
C THR A 174 -1.24 -23.00 -3.69
N ASP A 175 -1.49 -22.76 -4.98
CA ASP A 175 -0.84 -21.70 -5.76
C ASP A 175 -1.31 -20.27 -5.38
N PHE A 176 -2.04 -20.10 -4.28
CA PHE A 176 -2.48 -18.77 -3.80
C PHE A 176 -1.31 -17.81 -3.61
N ALA A 177 -0.20 -18.30 -3.06
CA ALA A 177 0.98 -17.48 -2.88
C ALA A 177 1.55 -17.01 -4.22
N GLN A 178 1.54 -17.86 -5.24
CA GLN A 178 1.93 -17.45 -6.59
C GLN A 178 0.94 -16.43 -7.15
N LEU A 179 -0.37 -16.68 -6.99
CA LEU A 179 -1.43 -15.80 -7.47
C LEU A 179 -1.31 -14.38 -6.90
N VAL A 180 -1.12 -14.23 -5.59
CA VAL A 180 -0.99 -12.92 -4.94
C VAL A 180 0.31 -12.22 -5.33
N THR A 181 1.39 -12.98 -5.56
CA THR A 181 2.74 -12.43 -5.78
C THR A 181 3.14 -12.32 -7.26
N ILE A 182 2.20 -12.48 -8.20
CA ILE A 182 2.46 -12.38 -9.65
C ILE A 182 3.01 -10.99 -9.98
N PRO A 183 4.22 -10.89 -10.56
CA PRO A 183 4.72 -9.63 -11.09
C PRO A 183 4.03 -9.29 -12.42
N PHE A 184 3.76 -8.00 -12.62
CA PHE A 184 3.35 -7.42 -13.89
C PHE A 184 4.56 -6.92 -14.69
N SER A 185 4.34 -6.49 -15.94
CA SER A 185 5.42 -6.11 -16.86
C SER A 185 6.28 -4.93 -16.41
N GLN A 186 5.82 -4.12 -15.45
CA GLN A 186 6.54 -2.95 -14.93
C GLN A 186 6.83 -3.05 -13.43
N THR A 187 6.63 -4.21 -12.82
CA THR A 187 6.78 -4.39 -11.37
C THR A 187 8.24 -4.21 -10.95
N SER A 188 8.46 -3.21 -10.09
CA SER A 188 9.72 -2.93 -9.44
C SER A 188 9.98 -3.88 -8.26
N PRO A 189 11.23 -4.01 -7.80
CA PRO A 189 11.54 -4.81 -6.61
C PRO A 189 10.81 -4.34 -5.34
N ILE A 190 10.45 -3.06 -5.26
CA ILE A 190 9.71 -2.49 -4.13
C ILE A 190 8.26 -2.94 -4.18
N GLU A 191 7.62 -2.87 -5.35
CA GLU A 191 6.25 -3.36 -5.53
C GLU A 191 6.15 -4.87 -5.30
N GLN A 192 7.15 -5.62 -5.75
CA GLN A 192 7.22 -7.06 -5.44
C GLN A 192 7.24 -7.31 -3.92
N ALA A 193 8.01 -6.53 -3.17
CA ALA A 193 8.02 -6.63 -1.71
C ALA A 193 6.66 -6.28 -1.08
N VAL A 194 5.90 -5.36 -1.68
CA VAL A 194 4.52 -5.06 -1.24
C VAL A 194 3.59 -6.25 -1.48
N PHE A 195 3.71 -6.95 -2.61
CA PHE A 195 2.94 -8.17 -2.88
C PHE A 195 3.29 -9.28 -1.88
N ASP A 196 4.58 -9.48 -1.61
CA ASP A 196 5.04 -10.46 -0.64
C ASP A 196 4.55 -10.12 0.79
N CYS A 197 4.56 -8.84 1.19
CA CYS A 197 3.95 -8.37 2.44
C CYS A 197 2.43 -8.64 2.50
N THR A 198 1.73 -8.45 1.39
CA THR A 198 0.27 -8.69 1.31
C THR A 198 -0.05 -10.18 1.42
N LEU A 199 0.80 -11.03 0.84
CA LEU A 199 0.73 -12.48 1.04
C LEU A 199 0.91 -12.82 2.53
N MET A 200 1.94 -12.28 3.18
CA MET A 200 2.19 -12.51 4.62
C MET A 200 0.99 -12.07 5.47
N ASP A 201 0.40 -10.92 5.18
CA ASP A 201 -0.81 -10.45 5.87
C ASP A 201 -2.00 -11.40 5.66
N SER A 202 -2.13 -12.00 4.47
CA SER A 202 -3.23 -12.93 4.14
C SER A 202 -3.16 -14.23 4.92
N VAL A 203 -1.96 -14.68 5.29
CA VAL A 203 -1.73 -15.97 5.95
C VAL A 203 -1.29 -15.85 7.42
N LYS A 204 -1.26 -14.64 7.98
CA LYS A 204 -0.79 -14.39 9.35
C LYS A 204 -1.55 -15.15 10.44
N ALA A 205 -2.78 -15.60 10.17
CA ALA A 205 -3.52 -16.44 11.11
C ALA A 205 -2.94 -17.88 11.22
N TYR A 206 -2.12 -18.30 10.25
CA TYR A 206 -1.55 -19.66 10.17
C TYR A 206 -0.08 -19.74 10.60
N TYR A 207 0.61 -18.61 10.71
CA TYR A 207 2.04 -18.53 11.04
C TYR A 207 2.27 -17.65 12.27
#